data_AF-A0AA51DHT1-F1
#
_entry.id   AF-A0AA51DHT1-F1
#
_cell.length_a   1.000
_cell.length_b   1.000
_cell.length_c   1.000
_cell.angle_alpha   90.00
_cell.angle_beta   90.00
_cell.angle_gamma   90.00
#
_symmetry.space_group_name_H-M   'P 1'
#
loop_
_entity.id
_entity.type
_entity.pdbx_description
1 polymer ?
#
loop_
_entity_poly.entity_id
_entity_poly.type
_entity_poly.pdbx_seq_one_letter_code
_entity_poly.pdbx_strand_id
1 'polypeptide(L)'
;MENLKVTSMEELKKMAVPDIIELPGFKEEIPFVAKVKRVSLLNLVQKGIIPNALLSAAEELFYGKDSSKGVDIQQMSKVMSIMAESTLVEPSIEDLRQVNLELTDEQLITLFNYSQQGLKGLSTFHSEGEDTEHNSHK
;
A
#
# COMPACT_ATOMS: atom_id res chain seq x y z
N MET A 1 -11.53 -33.80 -0.79
CA MET A 1 -11.63 -32.55 -1.56
C MET A 1 -12.59 -31.65 -0.82
N GLU A 2 -12.14 -30.50 -0.34
CA GLU A 2 -13.05 -29.51 0.25
C GLU A 2 -14.10 -29.10 -0.79
N ASN A 3 -15.35 -29.02 -0.36
CA ASN A 3 -16.48 -28.73 -1.23
C ASN A 3 -16.50 -27.22 -1.51
N LEU A 4 -15.90 -26.80 -2.62
CA LEU A 4 -15.87 -25.39 -3.04
C LEU A 4 -17.30 -24.90 -3.32
N LYS A 5 -17.72 -23.84 -2.64
CA LYS A 5 -18.99 -23.14 -2.87
C LYS A 5 -18.74 -21.80 -3.53
N VAL A 6 -19.63 -21.42 -4.46
CA VAL A 6 -19.60 -20.10 -5.08
C VAL A 6 -19.89 -19.04 -4.01
N THR A 7 -19.07 -17.99 -3.98
CA THR A 7 -19.24 -16.84 -3.09
C THR A 7 -20.51 -16.06 -3.44
N SER A 8 -21.30 -15.71 -2.44
CA SER A 8 -22.55 -14.96 -2.60
C SER A 8 -22.31 -13.47 -2.88
N MET A 9 -23.31 -12.80 -3.46
CA MET A 9 -23.27 -11.34 -3.66
C MET A 9 -23.15 -10.56 -2.35
N GLU A 10 -23.67 -11.07 -1.24
CA GLU A 10 -23.55 -10.44 0.08
C GLU A 10 -22.11 -10.51 0.60
N GLU A 11 -21.44 -11.65 0.44
CA GLU A 11 -20.03 -11.82 0.78
C GLU A 11 -19.12 -10.95 -0.10
N LEU A 12 -19.39 -10.89 -1.41
CA LEU A 12 -18.66 -10.01 -2.32
C LEU A 12 -18.78 -8.53 -1.92
N LYS A 13 -19.98 -8.09 -1.49
CA LYS A 13 -20.17 -6.72 -0.97
C LYS A 13 -19.34 -6.47 0.29
N LYS A 14 -19.25 -7.45 1.20
CA LYS A 14 -18.39 -7.36 2.39
C LYS A 14 -16.91 -7.27 2.01
N MET A 15 -16.47 -8.06 1.03
CA MET A 15 -15.08 -8.02 0.52
C MET A 15 -14.74 -6.73 -0.23
N ALA A 16 -15.74 -6.01 -0.75
CA ALA A 16 -15.55 -4.74 -1.44
C ALA A 16 -15.45 -3.53 -0.50
N VAL A 17 -15.73 -3.72 0.80
CA VAL A 17 -15.55 -2.66 1.80
C VAL A 17 -14.04 -2.38 1.93
N PRO A 18 -13.60 -1.10 1.84
CA PRO A 18 -12.21 -0.75 2.09
C PRO A 18 -11.73 -1.18 3.48
N ASP A 19 -10.49 -1.63 3.57
CA ASP A 19 -9.86 -1.91 4.85
C ASP A 19 -9.52 -0.59 5.55
N ILE A 20 -9.50 -0.58 6.89
CA ILE A 20 -8.97 0.51 7.69
C ILE A 20 -7.64 0.05 8.25
N ILE A 21 -6.57 0.78 7.95
CA ILE A 21 -5.21 0.46 8.40
C ILE A 21 -4.57 1.68 9.05
N GLU A 22 -3.69 1.44 10.00
CA GLU A 22 -2.78 2.45 10.52
C GLU A 22 -1.49 2.43 9.71
N LEU A 23 -1.17 3.57 9.10
CA LEU A 23 0.08 3.82 8.39
C LEU A 23 1.09 4.44 9.36
N PRO A 24 2.40 4.38 9.05
CA PRO A 24 3.39 5.16 9.77
C PRO A 24 2.95 6.62 9.90
N GLY A 25 2.97 7.14 11.13
CA GLY A 25 2.51 8.50 11.42
C GLY A 25 3.37 9.57 10.76
N PHE A 26 2.78 10.72 10.43
CA PHE A 26 3.55 11.92 10.04
C PHE A 26 4.27 12.55 11.23
N LYS A 27 3.77 12.30 12.44
CA LYS A 27 4.29 12.73 13.74
C LYS A 27 4.03 11.62 14.75
N GLU A 28 4.84 11.56 15.80
CA GLU A 28 4.76 10.51 16.82
C GLU A 28 3.43 10.55 17.60
N GLU A 29 2.82 11.73 17.79
CA GLU A 29 1.66 11.87 18.67
C GLU A 29 0.30 11.68 17.98
N ILE A 30 0.27 11.65 16.64
CA ILE A 30 -0.98 11.58 15.87
C ILE A 30 -0.94 10.37 14.95
N PRO A 31 -1.76 9.32 15.21
CA PRO A 31 -1.80 8.15 14.37
C PRO A 31 -2.36 8.51 12.99
N PHE A 32 -1.72 7.98 11.94
CA PHE A 32 -2.20 8.16 10.57
C PHE A 32 -3.04 6.97 10.13
N VAL A 33 -4.35 7.04 10.36
CA VAL A 33 -5.30 5.99 9.99
C VAL A 33 -5.96 6.31 8.64
N ALA A 34 -5.98 5.34 7.73
CA ALA A 34 -6.55 5.50 6.40
C ALA A 34 -7.45 4.32 6.01
N LYS A 35 -8.53 4.64 5.27
CA LYS A 35 -9.26 3.66 4.46
C LYS A 35 -8.50 3.40 3.19
N VAL A 36 -8.23 2.14 2.93
CA VAL A 36 -7.46 1.67 1.78
C VAL A 36 -8.19 0.57 1.03
N LYS A 37 -7.91 0.46 -0.26
CA LYS A 37 -8.40 -0.64 -1.10
C LYS A 37 -7.25 -1.27 -1.84
N ARG A 38 -7.34 -2.57 -2.09
CA ARG A 38 -6.34 -3.25 -2.91
C ARG A 38 -6.44 -2.79 -4.36
N VAL A 39 -5.28 -2.53 -4.95
CA VAL A 39 -5.14 -2.21 -6.38
C VAL A 39 -4.21 -3.21 -7.04
N SER A 40 -4.44 -3.45 -8.33
CA SER A 40 -3.58 -4.30 -9.15
C SER A 40 -2.79 -3.43 -10.10
N LEU A 41 -1.46 -3.55 -10.09
CA LEU A 41 -0.57 -2.85 -11.01
C LEU A 41 -0.97 -3.12 -12.47
N LEU A 42 -1.25 -4.38 -12.82
CA LEU A 42 -1.70 -4.74 -14.17
C LEU A 42 -3.04 -4.09 -14.54
N ASN A 43 -3.97 -3.95 -13.60
CA ASN A 43 -5.24 -3.25 -13.84
C ASN A 43 -5.02 -1.75 -14.07
N LEU A 44 -4.07 -1.12 -13.35
CA LEU A 44 -3.72 0.28 -13.55
C LEU A 44 -3.05 0.49 -14.92
N VAL A 45 -2.20 -0.44 -15.35
CA VAL A 45 -1.63 -0.48 -16.71
C VAL A 45 -2.74 -0.64 -17.75
N GLN A 46 -3.62 -1.62 -17.59
CA GLN A 46 -4.73 -1.88 -18.53
C GLN A 46 -5.66 -0.66 -18.69
N LYS A 47 -5.89 0.08 -17.61
CA LYS A 47 -6.73 1.30 -17.60
C LYS A 47 -6.00 2.54 -18.13
N GLY A 48 -4.71 2.45 -18.46
CA GLY A 48 -3.88 3.59 -18.87
C GLY A 48 -3.58 4.59 -17.76
N ILE A 49 -3.81 4.20 -16.49
CA ILE A 49 -3.47 5.03 -15.33
C ILE A 49 -1.95 5.05 -15.14
N ILE A 50 -1.28 3.93 -15.37
CA ILE A 50 0.18 3.91 -15.56
C ILE A 50 0.47 4.38 -17.00
N PRO A 51 1.17 5.51 -17.20
CA PRO A 51 1.54 5.97 -18.53
C PRO A 51 2.50 4.99 -19.22
N ASN A 52 2.43 4.91 -20.55
CA ASN A 52 3.30 4.05 -21.35
C ASN A 52 4.81 4.26 -21.09
N ALA A 53 5.19 5.51 -20.77
CA ALA A 53 6.57 5.87 -20.45
C ALA A 53 7.09 5.20 -19.15
N LEU A 54 6.20 4.67 -18.31
CA LEU A 54 6.54 4.01 -17.05
C LEU A 54 6.38 2.48 -17.10
N LEU A 55 6.04 1.88 -18.25
CA LEU A 55 5.79 0.44 -18.35
C LEU A 55 7.02 -0.39 -17.98
N SER A 56 8.21 0.04 -18.38
CA SER A 56 9.45 -0.66 -18.00
C SER A 56 9.64 -0.72 -16.48
N ALA A 57 9.30 0.35 -15.76
CA ALA A 57 9.39 0.39 -14.30
C ALA A 57 8.26 -0.43 -13.65
N ALA A 58 7.06 -0.44 -14.24
CA ALA A 58 5.96 -1.29 -13.79
C ALA A 58 6.28 -2.79 -13.96
N GLU A 59 6.92 -3.17 -15.08
CA GLU A 59 7.40 -4.53 -15.30
C GLU A 59 8.43 -4.95 -14.25
N GLU A 60 9.39 -4.09 -13.94
CA GLU A 60 10.42 -4.35 -12.92
C GLU A 60 9.82 -4.52 -11.51
N LEU A 61 8.83 -3.70 -11.14
CA LEU A 61 8.10 -3.84 -9.88
C LEU A 61 7.24 -5.12 -9.84
N PHE A 62 6.67 -5.54 -10.97
CA PHE A 62 5.76 -6.68 -11.03
C PHE A 62 6.51 -8.02 -11.03
N TYR A 63 7.54 -8.16 -11.86
CA TYR A 63 8.30 -9.41 -12.00
C TYR A 63 9.48 -9.51 -11.03
N GLY A 64 9.85 -8.39 -10.39
CA GLY A 64 11.11 -8.29 -9.67
C GLY A 64 12.27 -8.02 -10.62
N LYS A 65 13.40 -7.65 -10.04
CA LYS A 65 14.57 -7.17 -10.78
C LYS A 65 15.27 -8.30 -11.54
N ASP A 66 15.10 -8.34 -12.85
CA ASP A 66 15.83 -9.23 -13.76
C ASP A 66 16.88 -8.50 -14.62
N SER A 67 17.02 -7.18 -14.46
CA SER A 67 17.77 -6.35 -15.42
C SER A 67 19.24 -6.13 -15.02
N SER A 68 20.14 -6.36 -15.98
CA SER A 68 21.55 -5.95 -15.95
C SER A 68 21.74 -4.44 -16.20
N LYS A 69 20.64 -3.69 -16.30
CA LYS A 69 20.61 -2.24 -16.46
C LYS A 69 20.30 -1.60 -15.10
N GLY A 70 20.87 -0.43 -14.85
CA GLY A 70 20.61 0.30 -13.60
C GLY A 70 19.12 0.58 -13.38
N VAL A 71 18.71 0.65 -12.12
CA VAL A 71 17.33 0.98 -11.73
C VAL A 71 17.08 2.46 -12.00
N ASP A 72 16.08 2.78 -12.82
CA ASP A 72 15.57 4.15 -12.93
C ASP A 72 14.65 4.44 -11.74
N ILE A 73 15.26 4.90 -10.65
CA ILE A 73 14.57 5.21 -9.39
C ILE A 73 13.45 6.22 -9.59
N GLN A 74 13.61 7.17 -10.53
CA GLN A 74 12.59 8.19 -10.78
C GLN A 74 11.35 7.60 -11.45
N GLN A 75 11.51 6.67 -12.39
CA GLN A 75 10.36 5.99 -12.99
C GLN A 75 9.70 5.04 -11.99
N MET A 76 10.49 4.33 -11.20
CA MET A 76 9.98 3.41 -10.18
C MET A 76 9.20 4.16 -9.10
N SER A 77 9.70 5.31 -8.63
CA SER A 77 9.00 6.13 -7.64
C SER A 77 7.66 6.63 -8.18
N LYS A 78 7.59 7.07 -9.45
CA LYS A 78 6.32 7.49 -10.08
C LYS A 78 5.29 6.36 -10.11
N VAL A 79 5.70 5.13 -10.44
CA VAL A 79 4.78 3.99 -10.43
C VAL A 79 4.30 3.69 -9.00
N MET A 80 5.20 3.70 -8.02
CA MET A 80 4.85 3.49 -6.61
C MET A 80 3.89 4.59 -6.11
N SER A 81 4.11 5.85 -6.45
CA SER A 81 3.20 6.95 -6.12
C SER A 81 1.82 6.73 -6.71
N ILE A 82 1.71 6.40 -8.01
CA ILE A 82 0.41 6.13 -8.64
C ILE A 82 -0.32 4.96 -7.96
N MET A 83 0.41 3.93 -7.54
CA MET A 83 -0.17 2.81 -6.79
C MET A 83 -0.67 3.23 -5.41
N ALA A 84 0.12 4.00 -4.66
CA ALA A 84 -0.26 4.51 -3.35
C ALA A 84 -1.48 5.44 -3.44
N GLU A 85 -1.49 6.37 -4.38
CA GLU A 85 -2.63 7.25 -4.67
C GLU A 85 -3.90 6.47 -5.02
N SER A 86 -3.76 5.40 -5.80
CA SER A 86 -4.90 4.55 -6.17
C SER A 86 -5.38 3.67 -5.02
N THR A 87 -4.53 3.41 -4.02
CA THR A 87 -4.79 2.58 -2.84
C THR A 87 -5.54 3.35 -1.77
N LEU A 88 -5.20 4.63 -1.55
CA LEU A 88 -5.87 5.51 -0.60
C LEU A 88 -7.30 5.81 -1.03
N VAL A 89 -8.25 5.58 -0.12
CA VAL A 89 -9.67 5.92 -0.30
C VAL A 89 -10.01 7.16 0.52
N GLU A 90 -9.61 7.18 1.80
CA GLU A 90 -9.88 8.29 2.73
C GLU A 90 -8.84 8.30 3.87
N PRO A 91 -8.10 9.39 4.11
CA PRO A 91 -7.99 10.56 3.23
C PRO A 91 -7.44 10.16 1.86
N SER A 92 -7.90 10.85 0.82
CA SER A 92 -7.31 10.76 -0.52
C SER A 92 -5.95 11.48 -0.56
N ILE A 93 -5.14 11.21 -1.59
CA ILE A 93 -3.89 11.96 -1.78
C ILE A 93 -4.14 13.48 -1.89
N GLU A 94 -5.28 13.88 -2.43
CA GLU A 94 -5.63 15.29 -2.58
C GLU A 94 -5.96 15.92 -1.22
N ASP A 95 -6.62 15.19 -0.32
CA ASP A 95 -6.87 15.65 1.05
C ASP A 95 -5.56 15.88 1.81
N LEU A 96 -4.56 15.01 1.60
CA LEU A 96 -3.22 15.19 2.18
C LEU A 96 -2.53 16.45 1.62
N ARG A 97 -2.59 16.67 0.30
CA ARG A 97 -2.01 17.85 -0.35
C ARG A 97 -2.64 19.16 0.14
N GLN A 98 -3.94 19.17 0.41
CA GLN A 98 -4.64 20.36 0.94
C GLN A 98 -4.13 20.83 2.30
N VAL A 99 -3.52 19.92 3.07
CA VAL A 99 -2.92 20.23 4.38
C VAL A 99 -1.39 20.22 4.34
N ASN A 100 -0.80 20.30 3.14
CA ASN A 100 0.65 20.28 2.89
C ASN A 100 1.35 19.01 3.45
N LEU A 101 0.68 17.86 3.36
CA LEU A 101 1.28 16.57 3.63
C LEU A 101 1.59 15.83 2.33
N GLU A 102 2.77 15.22 2.29
CA GLU A 102 3.21 14.32 1.23
C GLU A 102 3.56 12.97 1.87
N LEU A 103 3.22 11.87 1.20
CA LEU A 103 3.53 10.53 1.71
C LEU A 103 5.03 10.37 1.88
N THR A 104 5.44 9.86 3.03
CA THR A 104 6.84 9.48 3.29
C THR A 104 7.20 8.20 2.55
N ASP A 105 8.49 7.93 2.37
CA ASP A 105 8.97 6.69 1.76
C ASP A 105 8.44 5.45 2.50
N GLU A 106 8.38 5.51 3.83
CA GLU A 106 7.86 4.43 4.67
C GLU A 106 6.36 4.17 4.45
N GLN A 107 5.57 5.24 4.32
CA GLN A 107 4.14 5.14 4.00
C GLN A 107 3.92 4.60 2.59
N LEU A 108 4.74 5.03 1.61
CA LEU A 108 4.69 4.52 0.23
C LEU A 108 4.99 3.02 0.18
N ILE A 109 6.02 2.56 0.87
CA ILE A 109 6.38 1.14 0.95
C ILE A 109 5.25 0.34 1.63
N THR A 110 4.70 0.86 2.72
CA THR A 110 3.58 0.23 3.45
C THR A 110 2.35 0.07 2.55
N LEU A 111 1.95 1.13 1.84
CA LEU A 111 0.83 1.10 0.88
C LEU A 111 1.10 0.16 -0.30
N PHE A 112 2.33 0.14 -0.82
CA PHE A 112 2.73 -0.79 -1.88
C PHE A 112 2.60 -2.25 -1.40
N ASN A 113 3.16 -2.58 -0.24
CA ASN A 113 3.07 -3.93 0.34
C ASN A 113 1.63 -4.37 0.58
N TYR A 114 0.79 -3.46 1.13
CA TYR A 114 -0.64 -3.70 1.28
C TYR A 114 -1.33 -3.96 -0.07
N SER A 115 -1.02 -3.17 -1.11
CA SER A 115 -1.63 -3.38 -2.43
C SER A 115 -1.36 -4.79 -2.97
N GLN A 116 -0.14 -5.31 -2.76
CA GLN A 116 0.28 -6.61 -3.24
C GLN A 116 -0.28 -7.76 -2.39
N GLN A 117 -0.17 -7.66 -1.06
CA GLN A 117 -0.39 -8.80 -0.15
C GLN A 117 -1.65 -8.65 0.74
N GLY A 118 -2.36 -7.53 0.63
CA GLY A 118 -3.44 -7.16 1.55
C GLY A 118 -2.90 -6.94 2.97
N LEU A 119 -3.73 -7.19 3.98
CA LEU A 119 -3.36 -7.05 5.40
C LEU A 119 -2.14 -7.89 5.81
N LYS A 120 -1.84 -9.00 5.10
CA LYS A 120 -0.64 -9.80 5.35
C LYS A 120 0.66 -9.06 5.01
N GLY A 121 0.60 -8.06 4.14
CA GLY A 121 1.75 -7.21 3.81
C GLY A 121 2.11 -6.21 4.91
N LEU A 122 1.26 -6.07 5.94
CA LEU A 122 1.47 -5.13 7.05
C LEU A 122 2.17 -5.80 8.26
N SER A 123 2.09 -7.12 8.38
CA SER A 123 2.64 -7.85 9.54
C SER A 123 4.16 -7.83 9.68
N THR A 124 4.88 -7.28 8.70
CA THR A 124 6.33 -7.06 8.79
C THR A 124 6.71 -5.80 9.59
N PHE A 125 5.75 -4.94 9.93
CA PHE A 125 6.01 -3.67 10.64
C PHE A 125 5.51 -3.64 12.09
N HIS A 126 4.80 -4.67 12.56
CA HIS A 126 4.21 -4.71 13.91
C HIS A 126 5.03 -5.53 14.92
N SER A 127 6.33 -5.76 14.70
CA SER A 127 7.19 -6.50 15.63
C SER A 127 7.96 -5.64 16.63
N GLU A 128 7.85 -4.30 16.61
CA GLU A 128 8.55 -3.44 17.57
C GLU A 128 7.61 -2.34 18.08
N GLY A 129 6.92 -2.63 19.20
CA GLY A 129 6.00 -1.68 19.82
C GLY A 129 5.32 -2.12 21.12
N GLU A 130 5.48 -3.38 21.54
CA GLU A 130 5.06 -3.84 22.88
C GLU A 130 6.27 -4.33 23.66
N ASP A 131 7.14 -3.43 24.11
CA ASP A 131 8.13 -3.75 25.15
C ASP A 131 8.53 -2.50 25.94
N THR A 132 7.56 -1.89 26.63
CA THR A 132 7.85 -1.02 27.78
C THR A 132 6.79 -1.16 28.86
N GLU A 133 6.87 -2.23 29.65
CA GLU A 133 6.59 -2.11 31.08
C GLU A 133 7.83 -2.46 31.90
N HIS A 134 8.42 -1.37 32.40
CA HIS A 134 9.47 -1.27 33.40
C HIS A 134 9.28 -2.28 34.55
N ASN A 135 10.12 -3.32 34.61
CA ASN A 135 10.36 -4.02 35.86
C ASN A 135 11.46 -3.28 36.63
N SER A 136 11.06 -2.29 37.43
CA SER A 136 11.97 -1.63 38.37
C SER A 136 11.92 -2.35 39.72
N HIS A 137 13.03 -3.03 40.02
CA HIS A 137 13.42 -3.56 41.32
C HIS A 137 13.14 -2.61 42.49
N LYS A 138 12.50 -3.10 43.57
CA LYS A 138 13.12 -3.31 44.89
C LYS A 138 12.21 -4.06 45.86
#